data_AF-A0A7J9BTF6-F1
#
_entry.id   AF-A0A7J9BTF6-F1
#
_cell.length_a   1.000
_cell.length_b   1.000
_cell.length_c   1.000
_cell.angle_alpha   90.00
_cell.angle_beta   90.00
_cell.angle_gamma   90.00
#
_symmetry.space_group_name_H-M   'P 1'
#
loop_
_entity.id
_entity.type
_entity.pdbx_description
1 polymer ?
#
loop_
_entity_poly.entity_id
_entity_poly.type
_entity_poly.pdbx_seq_one_letter_code
_entity_poly.pdbx_strand_id
1 'polypeptide(L)'
;MAGLKERFQAFVNNRWLVFVAAMWMQSCTGPGYIFGSISPVIKSSLNYNQRQLSKLGVAKDLGGSVGFIAGGLSEILPIWGVLLIGALQNLIGYNSLWLIVTGKVPVFPLWAMCVLIFVGHNGETYFNTAALVSCVQNFPKSRGPVVGILKGFAALSGAILTQIYTMINFPDQASLIFMVAVGPTMVVFALMFIIRPAGGHKEVRPSDGLSFTVVYSVCLWLLT
;
A
#
# COMPACT_ATOMS: atom_id res chain seq x y z
N MET A 1 -1.13 9.07 -36.42
CA MET A 1 -1.72 8.69 -35.11
C MET A 1 -1.35 7.28 -34.63
N ALA A 2 -0.94 6.33 -35.50
CA ALA A 2 -0.52 4.98 -35.09
C ALA A 2 0.75 4.94 -34.21
N GLY A 3 1.78 5.72 -34.54
CA GLY A 3 3.05 5.72 -33.80
C GLY A 3 2.97 6.30 -32.37
N LEU A 4 1.98 7.15 -32.07
CA LEU A 4 1.75 7.62 -30.69
C LEU A 4 1.16 6.49 -29.84
N LYS A 5 0.25 5.70 -30.41
CA LYS A 5 -0.41 4.57 -29.74
C LYS A 5 0.58 3.43 -29.47
N GLU A 6 1.48 3.13 -30.41
CA GLU A 6 2.58 2.17 -30.23
C GLU A 6 3.62 2.65 -29.22
N ARG A 7 4.02 3.93 -29.24
CA ARG A 7 4.92 4.50 -28.23
C ARG A 7 4.29 4.51 -26.84
N PHE A 8 3.00 4.80 -26.76
CA PHE A 8 2.24 4.75 -25.51
C PHE A 8 2.08 3.31 -25.00
N GLN A 9 1.80 2.34 -25.89
CA GLN A 9 1.79 0.92 -25.54
C GLN A 9 3.16 0.42 -25.10
N ALA A 10 4.25 0.81 -25.78
CA ALA A 10 5.62 0.44 -25.40
C ALA A 10 6.05 1.08 -24.06
N PHE A 11 5.58 2.29 -23.77
CA PHE A 11 5.79 2.95 -22.48
C PHE A 11 5.02 2.26 -21.35
N VAL A 12 3.75 1.93 -21.58
CA VAL A 12 2.88 1.21 -20.61
C VAL A 12 3.36 -0.23 -20.37
N ASN A 13 3.95 -0.90 -21.37
CA ASN A 13 4.54 -2.23 -21.23
C ASN A 13 5.98 -2.24 -20.69
N ASN A 14 6.50 -1.10 -20.24
CA ASN A 14 7.87 -1.02 -19.73
C ASN A 14 7.95 -1.60 -18.31
N ARG A 15 8.77 -2.65 -18.12
CA ARG A 15 9.02 -3.28 -16.81
C ARG A 15 9.45 -2.28 -15.72
N TRP A 16 10.12 -1.20 -16.12
CA TRP A 16 10.53 -0.13 -15.20
C TRP A 16 9.35 0.69 -14.71
N LEU A 17 8.34 0.92 -15.56
CA LEU A 17 7.13 1.62 -15.17
C LEU A 17 6.35 0.80 -14.11
N VAL A 18 6.30 -0.53 -14.27
CA VAL A 18 5.74 -1.43 -13.25
C VAL A 18 6.50 -1.34 -11.93
N PHE A 19 7.84 -1.26 -11.98
CA PHE A 19 8.66 -1.10 -10.77
C PHE A 19 8.42 0.25 -10.08
N VAL A 20 8.26 1.33 -10.84
CA VAL A 20 7.93 2.66 -10.29
C VAL A 20 6.54 2.67 -9.67
N ALA A 21 5.55 2.11 -10.36
CA ALA A 21 4.20 1.98 -9.83
C ALA A 21 4.19 1.16 -8.54
N ALA A 22 4.97 0.08 -8.48
CA ALA A 22 5.13 -0.71 -7.26
C ALA A 22 5.82 0.08 -6.14
N MET A 23 6.88 0.85 -6.43
CA MET A 23 7.50 1.73 -5.43
C MET A 23 6.51 2.75 -4.88
N TRP A 24 5.77 3.44 -5.76
CA TRP A 24 4.73 4.40 -5.37
C TRP A 24 3.64 3.78 -4.50
N MET A 25 3.16 2.60 -4.89
CA MET A 25 2.19 1.86 -4.10
C MET A 25 2.73 1.53 -2.70
N GLN A 26 3.98 1.07 -2.60
CA GLN A 26 4.63 0.74 -1.33
C GLN A 26 4.86 1.98 -0.47
N SER A 27 5.19 3.14 -1.06
CA SER A 27 5.34 4.41 -0.34
C SER A 27 4.04 4.90 0.32
N CYS A 28 2.89 4.52 -0.23
CA CYS A 28 1.58 4.86 0.33
C CYS A 28 1.01 3.73 1.19
N THR A 29 1.53 2.52 1.08
CA THR A 29 1.05 1.35 1.81
C THR A 29 1.85 1.18 3.10
N GLY A 30 1.50 1.99 4.10
CA GLY A 30 2.03 1.91 5.47
C GLY A 30 1.06 1.95 6.63
N PRO A 31 -0.18 1.44 6.55
CA PRO A 31 -1.08 1.49 7.71
C PRO A 31 -0.49 0.84 8.98
N GLY A 32 0.26 -0.26 8.82
CA GLY A 32 0.93 -0.94 9.92
C GLY A 32 1.91 -0.08 10.71
N TYR A 33 2.63 0.80 10.02
CA TYR A 33 3.65 1.68 10.60
C TYR A 33 3.05 2.93 11.25
N ILE A 34 1.81 3.29 10.89
CA ILE A 34 1.08 4.45 11.44
C ILE A 34 0.20 4.07 12.62
N PHE A 35 -0.01 2.78 12.88
CA PHE A 35 -0.79 2.33 14.03
C PHE A 35 -0.27 2.92 15.35
N GLY A 36 1.04 3.13 15.49
CA GLY A 36 1.62 3.83 16.64
C GLY A 36 1.03 5.24 16.84
N SER A 37 0.83 5.99 15.76
CA SER A 37 0.25 7.33 15.75
C SER A 37 -1.28 7.35 15.85
N ILE A 38 -1.96 6.33 15.33
CA ILE A 38 -3.43 6.21 15.38
C ILE A 38 -3.92 5.65 16.72
N SER A 39 -3.13 4.79 17.37
CA SER A 39 -3.53 4.09 18.59
C SER A 39 -3.92 5.01 19.76
N PRO A 40 -3.27 6.17 20.01
CA PRO A 40 -3.69 7.10 21.05
C PRO A 40 -5.04 7.77 20.72
N VAL A 41 -5.29 8.04 19.44
CA VAL A 41 -6.54 8.65 18.95
C VAL A 41 -7.72 7.70 19.12
N ILE A 42 -7.53 6.42 18.79
CA ILE A 42 -8.53 5.37 19.04
C ILE A 42 -8.79 5.25 20.55
N LYS A 43 -7.71 5.27 21.35
CA LYS A 43 -7.81 5.13 22.81
C LYS A 43 -8.65 6.24 23.43
N SER A 44 -8.39 7.51 23.07
CA SER A 44 -9.13 8.66 23.59
C SER A 44 -10.57 8.70 23.07
N SER A 45 -10.78 8.44 21.78
CA SER A 45 -12.10 8.57 21.15
C SER A 45 -13.08 7.47 21.59
N LEU A 46 -12.58 6.27 21.89
CA LEU A 46 -13.40 5.12 22.27
C LEU A 46 -13.35 4.80 23.77
N ASN A 47 -12.66 5.62 24.58
CA ASN A 47 -12.42 5.38 26.00
C ASN A 47 -11.85 3.98 26.30
N TYR A 48 -10.94 3.50 25.44
CA TYR A 48 -10.34 2.17 25.59
C TYR A 48 -9.22 2.16 26.63
N ASN A 49 -9.11 1.05 27.35
CA ASN A 49 -7.98 0.80 28.24
C ASN A 49 -6.78 0.22 27.45
N GLN A 50 -5.58 0.28 28.03
CA GLN A 50 -4.35 -0.19 27.38
C GLN A 50 -4.45 -1.67 26.95
N ARG A 51 -5.08 -2.53 27.77
CA ARG A 51 -5.29 -3.94 27.43
C ARG A 51 -6.16 -4.14 26.18
N GLN A 52 -7.16 -3.28 25.97
CA GLN A 52 -8.01 -3.32 24.77
C GLN A 52 -7.22 -2.86 23.56
N LEU A 53 -6.46 -1.77 23.68
CA LEU A 53 -5.59 -1.28 22.62
C LEU A 53 -4.51 -2.30 22.22
N SER A 54 -3.92 -3.01 23.19
CA SER A 54 -2.98 -4.09 22.92
C SER A 54 -3.63 -5.25 22.15
N LYS A 55 -4.90 -5.58 22.41
CA LYS A 55 -5.63 -6.58 21.62
C LYS A 55 -5.84 -6.12 20.17
N LEU A 56 -6.11 -4.84 19.95
CA LEU A 56 -6.18 -4.26 18.60
C LEU A 56 -4.83 -4.36 17.88
N GLY A 57 -3.72 -4.09 18.59
CA GLY A 57 -2.36 -4.28 18.08
C GLY A 57 -2.08 -5.73 17.67
N VAL A 58 -2.45 -6.70 18.53
CA VAL A 58 -2.31 -8.13 18.19
C VAL A 58 -3.16 -8.51 16.99
N ALA A 59 -4.41 -8.03 16.90
CA ALA A 59 -5.28 -8.29 15.75
C ALA A 59 -4.70 -7.71 14.45
N LYS A 60 -4.11 -6.51 14.53
CA LYS A 60 -3.34 -5.92 13.43
C LYS A 60 -2.19 -6.84 13.04
N ASP A 61 -1.30 -7.19 13.96
CA ASP A 61 -0.11 -8.02 13.65
C ASP A 61 -0.50 -9.40 13.08
N LEU A 62 -1.61 -9.96 13.55
CA LEU A 62 -2.19 -11.17 12.98
C LEU A 62 -2.66 -10.96 11.53
N GLY A 63 -3.32 -9.84 11.23
CA GLY A 63 -3.73 -9.48 9.87
C GLY A 63 -2.56 -9.41 8.89
N GLY A 64 -1.40 -8.94 9.35
CA GLY A 64 -0.16 -8.91 8.56
C GLY A 64 0.46 -10.29 8.40
N SER A 65 0.33 -11.16 9.41
CA SER A 65 0.86 -12.52 9.40
C SER A 65 0.08 -13.47 8.48
N VAL A 66 -1.22 -13.22 8.27
CA VAL A 66 -2.11 -14.02 7.40
C VAL A 66 -1.87 -13.74 5.90
N GLY A 67 -0.79 -13.02 5.56
CA GLY A 67 -0.41 -12.72 4.17
C GLY A 67 -0.12 -13.94 3.27
N PHE A 68 0.02 -15.15 3.82
CA PHE A 68 0.14 -16.37 3.01
C PHE A 68 -1.07 -16.60 2.10
N ILE A 69 -2.27 -16.17 2.53
CA ILE A 69 -3.51 -16.25 1.74
C ILE A 69 -3.38 -15.34 0.50
N ALA A 70 -2.87 -14.12 0.68
CA ALA A 70 -2.61 -13.19 -0.42
C ALA A 70 -1.58 -13.78 -1.42
N GLY A 71 -0.57 -14.49 -0.92
CA GLY A 71 0.38 -15.25 -1.73
C GLY A 71 -0.30 -16.28 -2.62
N GLY A 72 -1.09 -17.19 -2.03
CA GLY A 72 -1.81 -18.22 -2.81
C GLY A 72 -2.82 -17.62 -3.80
N LEU A 73 -3.54 -16.57 -3.41
CA LEU A 73 -4.44 -15.84 -4.31
C LEU A 73 -3.70 -15.17 -5.47
N SER A 74 -2.45 -14.73 -5.28
CA SER A 74 -1.65 -14.14 -6.35
C SER A 74 -1.17 -15.12 -7.42
N GLU A 75 -1.20 -16.42 -7.13
CA GLU A 75 -0.92 -17.47 -8.11
C GLU A 75 -2.15 -17.82 -8.95
N ILE A 76 -3.35 -17.66 -8.40
CA ILE A 76 -4.63 -18.04 -9.04
C ILE A 76 -5.27 -16.85 -9.75
N LEU A 77 -5.29 -15.68 -9.09
CA LEU A 77 -5.92 -14.47 -9.60
C LEU A 77 -4.92 -13.59 -10.35
N PRO A 78 -5.39 -12.84 -11.38
CA PRO A 78 -4.58 -11.82 -11.98
C PRO A 78 -4.24 -10.72 -10.96
N ILE A 79 -3.06 -10.12 -11.08
CA ILE A 79 -2.53 -9.15 -10.10
C ILE A 79 -3.48 -7.98 -9.84
N TRP A 80 -4.21 -7.52 -10.86
CA TRP A 80 -5.23 -6.47 -10.69
C TRP A 80 -6.37 -6.91 -9.74
N GLY A 81 -6.75 -8.19 -9.74
CA GLY A 81 -7.77 -8.75 -8.86
C GLY A 81 -7.29 -8.85 -7.41
N VAL A 82 -6.02 -9.23 -7.21
CA VAL A 82 -5.35 -9.23 -5.90
C VAL A 82 -5.31 -7.82 -5.32
N LEU A 83 -4.93 -6.83 -6.14
CA LEU A 83 -4.94 -5.41 -5.74
C LEU A 83 -6.34 -4.90 -5.41
N LEU A 84 -7.35 -5.31 -6.17
CA LEU A 84 -8.74 -4.92 -5.91
C LEU A 84 -9.25 -5.47 -4.57
N ILE A 85 -8.96 -6.73 -4.25
CA ILE A 85 -9.30 -7.34 -2.96
C ILE A 85 -8.62 -6.57 -1.82
N GLY A 86 -7.32 -6.29 -1.96
CA GLY A 86 -6.58 -5.49 -0.98
C GLY A 86 -7.16 -4.09 -0.80
N ALA A 87 -7.55 -3.43 -1.89
CA ALA A 87 -8.13 -2.10 -1.89
C ALA A 87 -9.48 -2.06 -1.17
N LEU A 88 -10.34 -3.04 -1.44
CA LEU A 88 -11.61 -3.17 -0.74
C LEU A 88 -11.40 -3.45 0.75
N GLN A 89 -10.47 -4.34 1.12
CA GLN A 89 -10.17 -4.63 2.52
C GLN A 89 -9.64 -3.40 3.27
N ASN A 90 -8.67 -2.69 2.69
CA ASN A 90 -8.13 -1.46 3.28
C ASN A 90 -9.21 -0.38 3.43
N LEU A 91 -10.02 -0.18 2.39
CA LEU A 91 -11.12 0.78 2.41
C LEU A 91 -12.13 0.42 3.49
N ILE A 92 -12.63 -0.82 3.51
CA ILE A 92 -13.64 -1.26 4.47
C ILE A 92 -13.11 -1.18 5.90
N GLY A 93 -11.89 -1.66 6.17
CA GLY A 93 -11.30 -1.66 7.51
C GLY A 93 -11.07 -0.26 8.06
N TYR A 94 -10.25 0.55 7.36
CA TYR A 94 -9.85 1.87 7.86
C TYR A 94 -10.94 2.94 7.71
N ASN A 95 -11.80 2.88 6.69
CA ASN A 95 -12.92 3.83 6.56
C ASN A 95 -13.98 3.57 7.65
N SER A 96 -14.27 2.30 7.96
CA SER A 96 -15.16 1.98 9.08
C SER A 96 -14.57 2.46 10.41
N LEU A 97 -13.27 2.26 10.62
CA LEU A 97 -12.57 2.75 11.79
C LEU A 97 -12.66 4.28 11.91
N TRP A 98 -12.50 5.01 10.81
CA TRP A 98 -12.65 6.46 10.77
C TRP A 98 -14.07 6.91 11.11
N LEU A 99 -15.10 6.25 10.55
CA LEU A 99 -16.51 6.56 10.85
C LEU A 99 -16.87 6.36 12.33
N ILE A 100 -16.27 5.35 12.97
CA ILE A 100 -16.48 5.07 14.39
C ILE A 100 -15.77 6.12 15.26
N VAL A 101 -14.52 6.48 14.92
CA VAL A 101 -13.73 7.49 15.65
C VAL A 101 -14.35 8.88 15.53
N THR A 102 -14.93 9.22 14.38
CA THR A 102 -15.64 10.50 14.17
C THR A 102 -17.06 10.53 14.75
N GLY A 103 -17.51 9.46 15.41
CA GLY A 103 -18.84 9.38 16.02
C GLY A 103 -20.00 9.35 15.02
N LYS A 104 -19.74 9.12 13.73
CA LYS A 104 -20.78 8.98 12.68
C LYS A 104 -21.52 7.64 12.79
N VAL A 105 -20.89 6.63 13.39
CA VAL A 105 -21.41 5.28 13.59
C VAL A 105 -21.24 4.89 15.05
N PRO A 106 -22.19 4.15 15.67
CA PRO A 106 -22.05 3.69 17.04
C PRO A 106 -20.79 2.83 17.23
N VAL A 107 -20.20 2.92 18.42
CA VAL A 107 -19.02 2.14 18.78
C VAL A 107 -19.36 0.65 18.79
N PHE A 108 -18.66 -0.11 17.96
CA PHE A 108 -18.80 -1.57 17.92
C PHE A 108 -18.14 -2.25 19.12
N PRO A 109 -18.55 -3.48 19.45
CA PRO A 109 -17.86 -4.28 20.46
C PRO A 109 -16.39 -4.53 20.07
N LEU A 110 -15.52 -4.72 21.07
CA LEU A 110 -14.07 -4.86 20.89
C LEU A 110 -13.68 -5.91 19.85
N TRP A 111 -14.40 -7.04 19.79
CA TRP A 111 -14.13 -8.10 18.82
C TRP A 111 -14.31 -7.63 17.38
N ALA A 112 -15.34 -6.82 17.10
CA ALA A 112 -15.61 -6.29 15.77
C ALA A 112 -14.57 -5.23 15.39
N MET A 113 -14.09 -4.42 16.35
CA MET A 113 -12.97 -3.51 16.13
C MET A 113 -11.67 -4.24 15.80
N CYS A 114 -11.40 -5.37 16.47
CA CYS A 114 -10.28 -6.24 16.13
C CYS A 114 -10.41 -6.80 14.72
N VAL A 115 -11.62 -7.22 14.30
CA VAL A 115 -11.87 -7.71 12.92
C VAL A 115 -11.66 -6.59 11.90
N LEU A 116 -12.14 -5.37 12.16
CA LEU A 116 -11.96 -4.23 11.23
C LEU A 116 -10.48 -3.88 11.02
N ILE A 117 -9.70 -3.84 12.11
CA ILE A 117 -8.26 -3.59 12.04
C ILE A 117 -7.52 -4.75 11.37
N PHE A 118 -7.90 -5.99 11.69
CA PHE A 118 -7.38 -7.18 11.03
C PHE A 118 -7.61 -7.09 9.52
N VAL A 119 -8.84 -6.82 9.07
CA VAL A 119 -9.18 -6.72 7.64
C VAL A 119 -8.45 -5.56 6.98
N GLY A 120 -8.44 -4.38 7.59
CA GLY A 120 -7.73 -3.21 7.07
C GLY A 120 -6.25 -3.50 6.84
N HIS A 121 -5.59 -4.09 7.84
CA HIS A 121 -4.18 -4.43 7.76
C HIS A 121 -3.89 -5.66 6.88
N ASN A 122 -4.85 -6.58 6.73
CA ASN A 122 -4.73 -7.68 5.79
C ASN A 122 -4.68 -7.16 4.35
N GLY A 123 -5.39 -6.08 4.01
CA GLY A 123 -5.34 -5.44 2.69
C GLY A 123 -3.93 -5.00 2.26
N GLU A 124 -3.12 -4.53 3.21
CA GLU A 124 -1.70 -4.18 3.00
C GLU A 124 -0.85 -5.38 2.55
N THR A 125 -1.19 -6.60 2.99
CA THR A 125 -0.48 -7.82 2.55
C THR A 125 -0.72 -8.14 1.07
N TYR A 126 -1.91 -7.80 0.55
CA TYR A 126 -2.24 -7.97 -0.87
C TYR A 126 -1.46 -7.00 -1.74
N PHE A 127 -1.33 -5.73 -1.32
CA PHE A 127 -0.54 -4.73 -2.04
C PHE A 127 0.94 -5.14 -2.09
N ASN A 128 1.50 -5.53 -0.95
CA ASN A 128 2.87 -6.03 -0.86
C ASN A 128 3.09 -7.24 -1.78
N THR A 129 2.21 -8.22 -1.73
CA THR A 129 2.30 -9.43 -2.56
C THR A 129 2.22 -9.09 -4.04
N ALA A 130 1.23 -8.29 -4.45
CA ALA A 130 1.05 -7.88 -5.83
C ALA A 130 2.27 -7.10 -6.38
N ALA A 131 2.80 -6.16 -5.60
CA ALA A 131 3.99 -5.39 -5.94
C ALA A 131 5.23 -6.28 -6.08
N LEU A 132 5.46 -7.19 -5.13
CA LEU A 132 6.60 -8.08 -5.11
C LEU A 132 6.56 -9.09 -6.25
N VAL A 133 5.43 -9.79 -6.43
CA VAL A 133 5.27 -10.80 -7.48
C VAL A 133 5.44 -10.17 -8.86
N SER A 134 4.82 -9.00 -9.11
CA SER A 134 4.97 -8.26 -10.38
C SER A 134 6.42 -7.91 -10.67
N CYS A 135 7.13 -7.34 -9.68
CA CYS A 135 8.48 -6.84 -9.88
C CYS A 135 9.51 -7.97 -9.97
N VAL A 136 9.36 -9.04 -9.20
CA VAL A 136 10.25 -10.21 -9.26
C VAL A 136 10.10 -10.95 -10.59
N GLN A 137 8.88 -11.06 -11.12
CA GLN A 137 8.64 -11.62 -12.45
C GLN A 137 9.24 -10.75 -13.56
N ASN A 138 9.17 -9.42 -13.42
CA ASN A 138 9.75 -8.47 -14.38
C ASN A 138 11.29 -8.38 -14.33
N PHE A 139 11.92 -8.66 -13.17
CA PHE A 139 13.37 -8.58 -12.97
C PHE A 139 13.97 -9.90 -12.43
N PRO A 140 13.95 -10.98 -13.23
CA PRO A 140 14.32 -12.32 -12.74
C PRO A 140 15.80 -12.46 -12.35
N LYS A 141 16.69 -11.62 -12.87
CA LYS A 141 18.12 -11.60 -12.55
C LYS A 141 18.47 -10.75 -11.30
N SER A 142 17.61 -9.81 -10.91
CA SER A 142 17.88 -8.84 -9.84
C SER A 142 16.79 -8.84 -8.76
N ARG A 143 16.27 -10.03 -8.42
CA ARG A 143 15.15 -10.20 -7.49
C ARG A 143 15.45 -9.64 -6.10
N GLY A 144 16.63 -9.92 -5.56
CA GLY A 144 17.05 -9.47 -4.22
C GLY A 144 17.02 -7.95 -4.07
N PRO A 145 17.77 -7.19 -4.90
CA PRO A 145 17.75 -5.73 -4.87
C PRO A 145 16.35 -5.13 -5.05
N VAL A 146 15.55 -5.66 -5.98
CA VAL A 146 14.17 -5.20 -6.24
C VAL A 146 13.28 -5.37 -5.01
N VAL A 147 13.30 -6.54 -4.38
CA VAL A 147 12.54 -6.80 -3.14
C VAL A 147 13.02 -5.90 -2.00
N GLY A 148 14.34 -5.69 -1.89
CA GLY A 148 14.94 -4.82 -0.89
C GLY A 148 14.44 -3.37 -1.02
N ILE A 149 14.45 -2.81 -2.22
CA ILE A 149 13.97 -1.44 -2.49
C ILE A 149 12.48 -1.32 -2.16
N LEU A 150 11.64 -2.26 -2.62
CA LEU A 150 10.20 -2.21 -2.38
C LEU A 150 9.85 -2.32 -0.89
N LYS A 151 10.58 -3.15 -0.13
CA LYS A 151 10.42 -3.22 1.32
C LYS A 151 10.95 -1.97 2.03
N GLY A 152 12.02 -1.36 1.51
CA GLY A 152 12.52 -0.08 2.00
C GLY A 152 11.47 1.02 1.91
N PHE A 153 10.81 1.17 0.76
CA PHE A 153 9.72 2.13 0.59
C PHE A 153 8.50 1.81 1.47
N ALA A 154 8.16 0.53 1.65
CA ALA A 154 7.12 0.14 2.59
C ALA A 154 7.45 0.52 4.04
N ALA A 155 8.71 0.38 4.48
CA ALA A 155 9.11 0.81 5.83
C ALA A 155 9.09 2.35 5.97
N LEU A 156 9.43 3.08 4.91
CA LEU A 156 9.42 4.55 4.89
C LEU A 156 8.01 5.15 4.82
N SER A 157 7.04 4.40 4.30
CA SER A 157 5.66 4.87 4.07
C SER A 157 4.99 5.46 5.33
N GLY A 158 5.23 4.89 6.50
CA GLY A 158 4.68 5.41 7.77
C GLY A 158 5.23 6.78 8.14
N ALA A 159 6.54 7.00 7.90
CA ALA A 159 7.17 8.29 8.10
C ALA A 159 6.66 9.32 7.07
N ILE A 160 6.56 8.93 5.79
CA ILE A 160 6.05 9.78 4.71
C ILE A 160 4.62 10.25 5.03
N LEU A 161 3.73 9.33 5.40
CA LEU A 161 2.34 9.66 5.73
C LEU A 161 2.24 10.52 7.00
N THR A 162 3.07 10.28 8.01
CA THR A 162 3.12 11.13 9.20
C THR A 162 3.57 12.55 8.86
N GLN A 163 4.59 12.70 8.00
CA GLN A 163 5.07 14.00 7.54
C GLN A 163 4.02 14.76 6.73
N ILE A 164 3.32 14.08 5.82
CA ILE A 164 2.20 14.67 5.05
C ILE A 164 1.11 15.19 6.00
N TYR A 165 0.75 14.39 7.02
CA TYR A 165 -0.23 14.83 8.01
C TYR A 165 0.20 16.07 8.77
N THR A 166 1.46 16.12 9.24
CA THR A 166 1.98 17.30 9.96
C THR A 166 2.05 18.53 9.08
N MET A 167 2.37 18.37 7.78
CA MET A 167 2.47 19.48 6.83
C MET A 167 1.09 20.07 6.46
N ILE A 168 0.05 19.23 6.36
CA ILE A 168 -1.30 19.70 6.05
C ILE A 168 -1.96 20.39 7.26
N ASN A 169 -1.37 20.27 8.46
CA ASN A 169 -1.82 20.93 9.69
C ASN A 169 -3.32 20.68 9.97
N PHE A 170 -3.74 19.42 9.88
CA PHE A 170 -5.14 19.07 10.11
C PHE A 170 -5.56 19.38 11.55
N PRO A 171 -6.71 20.03 11.77
CA PRO A 171 -7.19 20.37 13.10
C PRO A 171 -7.71 19.15 13.89
N ASP A 172 -8.00 18.03 13.21
CA ASP A 172 -8.58 16.83 13.81
C ASP A 172 -7.70 15.60 13.57
N GLN A 173 -7.38 14.90 14.66
CA GLN A 173 -6.61 13.66 14.69
C GLN A 173 -7.31 12.51 13.94
N ALA A 174 -8.63 12.56 13.76
CA ALA A 174 -9.35 11.59 12.94
C ALA A 174 -8.96 11.68 11.44
N SER A 175 -8.48 12.83 10.97
CA SER A 175 -8.06 13.03 9.57
C SER A 175 -6.90 12.11 9.17
N LEU A 176 -6.06 11.68 10.12
CA LEU A 176 -5.03 10.66 9.91
C LEU A 176 -5.62 9.34 9.42
N ILE A 177 -6.67 8.88 10.09
CA ILE A 177 -7.29 7.59 9.81
C ILE A 177 -7.95 7.65 8.42
N PHE A 178 -8.56 8.79 8.09
CA PHE A 178 -9.13 9.01 6.75
C PHE A 178 -8.07 9.01 5.66
N MET A 179 -6.93 9.69 5.89
CA MET A 179 -5.83 9.72 4.93
C MET A 179 -5.27 8.31 4.68
N VAL A 180 -5.17 7.48 5.72
CA VAL A 180 -4.75 6.07 5.61
C VAL A 180 -5.82 5.18 4.96
N ALA A 181 -7.11 5.50 5.11
CA ALA A 181 -8.18 4.77 4.46
C ALA A 181 -8.24 5.05 2.94
N VAL A 182 -8.16 6.33 2.57
CA VAL A 182 -8.45 6.81 1.20
C VAL A 182 -7.18 6.99 0.37
N GLY A 183 -6.09 7.48 0.95
CA GLY A 183 -4.84 7.74 0.22
C GLY A 183 -4.28 6.48 -0.46
N PRO A 184 -4.02 5.38 0.27
CA PRO A 184 -3.49 4.15 -0.32
C PRO A 184 -4.47 3.53 -1.32
N THR A 185 -5.77 3.57 -1.06
CA THR A 185 -6.78 2.98 -1.95
C THR A 185 -6.89 3.73 -3.26
N MET A 186 -6.88 5.06 -3.24
CA MET A 186 -6.83 5.89 -4.45
C MET A 186 -5.60 5.58 -5.32
N VAL A 187 -4.42 5.48 -4.69
CA VAL A 187 -3.17 5.16 -5.39
C VAL A 187 -3.24 3.76 -5.99
N VAL A 188 -3.77 2.78 -5.26
CA VAL A 188 -3.94 1.41 -5.76
C VAL A 188 -4.93 1.36 -6.93
N PHE A 189 -6.08 2.02 -6.83
CA PHE A 189 -7.06 2.08 -7.94
C PHE A 189 -6.49 2.77 -9.19
N ALA A 190 -5.66 3.79 -9.03
CA ALA A 190 -5.00 4.45 -10.15
C ALA A 190 -3.93 3.55 -10.81
N LEU A 191 -3.20 2.77 -10.01
CA LEU A 191 -2.05 1.98 -10.46
C LEU A 191 -2.39 0.52 -10.79
N MET A 192 -3.57 0.01 -10.43
CA MET A 192 -3.94 -1.40 -10.62
C MET A 192 -3.92 -1.87 -12.08
N PHE A 193 -4.18 -0.98 -13.02
CA PHE A 193 -4.14 -1.31 -14.46
C PHE A 193 -2.73 -1.26 -15.04
N ILE A 194 -1.83 -0.55 -14.36
CA ILE A 194 -0.42 -0.37 -14.73
C ILE A 194 0.43 -1.51 -14.18
N ILE A 195 0.14 -1.97 -12.96
CA ILE A 195 0.84 -3.11 -12.35
C ILE A 195 0.32 -4.40 -12.98
N ARG A 196 0.95 -4.79 -14.08
CA ARG A 196 0.77 -6.08 -14.72
C ARG A 196 2.11 -6.76 -14.86
N PRO A 197 2.20 -8.09 -14.64
CA PRO A 197 3.40 -8.83 -14.97
C PRO A 197 3.55 -8.76 -16.50
N ALA A 198 4.59 -8.08 -16.97
CA ALA A 198 4.80 -7.89 -18.39
C ALA A 198 5.28 -9.24 -18.94
N GLY A 199 4.41 -9.94 -19.66
CA GLY A 199 4.76 -11.17 -20.35
C GLY A 199 5.94 -10.95 -21.29
N GLY A 200 7.11 -11.46 -20.92
CA GLY A 200 8.05 -12.04 -21.89
C GLY A 200 9.03 -11.12 -22.64
N HIS A 201 9.32 -9.89 -22.24
CA HIS A 201 10.46 -9.17 -22.85
C HIS A 201 11.75 -9.32 -22.01
N LYS A 202 12.47 -10.40 -22.31
CA LYS A 202 13.75 -10.82 -21.67
C LYS A 202 14.95 -9.93 -21.99
N GLU A 203 14.83 -8.90 -22.83
CA GLU A 203 15.98 -8.10 -23.26
C GLU A 203 16.17 -6.81 -22.45
N VAL A 204 17.39 -6.61 -21.97
CA VAL A 204 17.87 -5.37 -21.33
C VAL A 204 18.30 -4.41 -22.42
N ARG A 205 17.57 -3.30 -22.58
CA ARG A 205 17.99 -2.23 -23.50
C ARG A 205 18.95 -1.30 -22.74
N PRO A 206 20.05 -0.84 -23.35
CA PRO A 206 21.03 0.04 -22.71
C PRO A 206 20.46 1.40 -22.25
N SER A 207 19.25 1.77 -22.71
CA SER A 207 18.47 2.93 -22.22
C SER A 207 17.95 2.78 -20.78
N ASP A 208 17.98 1.57 -20.23
CA ASP A 208 17.41 1.24 -18.92
C ASP A 208 18.16 1.90 -17.74
N GLY A 209 19.47 2.12 -17.89
CA GLY A 209 20.27 2.82 -16.87
C GLY A 209 19.88 4.29 -16.73
N LEU A 210 19.64 4.98 -17.85
CA LEU A 210 19.27 6.39 -17.85
C LEU A 210 17.83 6.59 -17.33
N SER A 211 16.90 5.72 -17.74
CA SER A 211 15.54 5.74 -17.21
C SER A 211 15.49 5.39 -15.72
N PHE A 212 16.34 4.47 -15.24
CA PHE A 212 16.48 4.18 -13.82
C PHE A 212 16.97 5.41 -13.04
N THR A 213 18.03 6.08 -13.51
CA THR A 213 18.53 7.30 -12.86
C THR A 213 17.50 8.42 -12.87
N VAL A 214 16.82 8.67 -13.99
CA VAL A 214 15.80 9.74 -14.06
C VAL A 214 14.64 9.45 -13.12
N VAL A 215 14.15 8.22 -13.09
CA VAL A 215 13.07 7.81 -12.17
C VAL A 215 13.52 7.88 -10.72
N TYR A 216 14.72 7.38 -10.40
CA TYR A 216 15.27 7.38 -9.05
C TYR A 216 15.53 8.81 -8.56
N SER A 217 16.01 9.70 -9.44
CA SER A 217 16.19 11.13 -9.18
C SER A 217 14.88 11.86 -8.98
N VAL A 218 13.84 11.56 -9.78
CA VAL A 218 12.49 12.12 -9.60
C VAL A 218 11.85 11.60 -8.30
N CYS A 219 12.04 10.33 -7.97
CA CYS A 219 11.59 9.76 -6.70
C CYS A 219 12.33 10.35 -5.50
N LEU A 220 13.63 10.62 -5.60
CA LEU A 220 14.41 11.32 -4.57
C LEU A 220 13.97 12.79 -4.43
N TRP A 221 13.72 13.48 -5.54
CA TRP A 221 13.22 14.86 -5.56
C TRP A 221 11.82 15.02 -4.97
N LEU A 222 10.97 14.00 -5.11
CA LEU A 222 9.65 13.98 -4.47
C LEU A 222 9.71 13.57 -2.99
N LEU A 223 10.85 13.06 -2.52
CA LEU A 223 11.08 12.65 -1.13
C LEU A 223 11.79 13.73 -0.28
N THR A 224 12.43 14.72 -0.92
CA THR A 224 13.04 15.92 -0.29
C THR A 224 12.10 17.11 -0.33
#